data_AF-X0S740-F1
#
_entry.id   AF-X0S740-F1
#
_cell.length_a   1.000
_cell.length_b   1.000
_cell.length_c   1.000
_cell.angle_alpha   90.00
_cell.angle_beta   90.00
_cell.angle_gamma   90.00
#
_symmetry.space_group_name_H-M   'P 1'
#
loop_
_entity.id
_entity.type
_entity.pdbx_description
1 polymer ?
#
loop_
_entity_poly.entity_id
_entity_poly.type
_entity_poly.pdbx_seq_one_letter_code
_entity_poly.pdbx_strand_id
1 'polypeptide(L)'
;VRGAERGRSLGFPTANIALGLDRALPAFGVYVTRAYLGEGTYPAVTNIGLRPTFGEDKTTVETYILDFEGEVHGQELRIELLHRLRGEMRFPDADALKEQIEKDIAAARVYLS
;
A
#
# COMPACT_ATOMS: atom_id res chain seq x y z
N VAL A 1 -7.53 8.91 4.48
CA VAL A 1 -8.96 8.49 4.68
C VAL A 1 -9.00 7.20 5.49
N ARG A 2 -10.16 6.78 6.05
CA ARG A 2 -10.27 5.48 6.73
C ARG A 2 -10.59 4.36 5.73
N GLY A 3 -9.88 3.24 5.84
CA GLY A 3 -9.99 2.07 4.97
C GLY A 3 -10.56 0.85 5.68
N ALA A 4 -10.21 -0.35 5.18
CA ALA A 4 -10.61 -1.63 5.78
C ALA A 4 -9.87 -1.97 7.08
N GLU A 5 -8.73 -1.31 7.30
CA GLU A 5 -7.78 -1.58 8.39
C GLU A 5 -7.29 -3.05 8.48
N ARG A 6 -7.46 -3.84 7.41
CA ARG A 6 -7.01 -5.25 7.36
C ARG A 6 -5.50 -5.41 7.55
N GLY A 7 -4.72 -4.49 6.97
CA GLY A 7 -3.27 -4.47 7.17
C GLY A 7 -2.91 -4.35 8.66
N ARG A 8 -3.64 -3.50 9.41
CA ARG A 8 -3.41 -3.32 10.86
C ARG A 8 -3.61 -4.61 11.64
N SER A 9 -4.66 -5.38 11.35
CA SER A 9 -4.88 -6.69 12.01
C SER A 9 -3.81 -7.73 11.68
N LEU A 10 -3.08 -7.56 10.57
CA LEU A 10 -2.00 -8.46 10.14
C LEU A 10 -0.60 -7.99 10.58
N GLY A 11 -0.50 -6.83 11.25
CA GLY A 11 0.77 -6.23 11.67
C GLY A 11 1.39 -5.22 10.68
N PHE A 12 0.68 -4.89 9.59
CA PHE A 12 1.12 -3.96 8.54
C PHE A 12 0.13 -2.79 8.40
N PRO A 13 0.12 -1.82 9.32
CA PRO A 13 -0.81 -0.69 9.27
C PRO A 13 -0.61 0.13 7.97
N THR A 14 -1.62 0.17 7.09
CA THR A 14 -1.56 0.89 5.83
C THR A 14 -2.26 2.25 5.89
N ALA A 15 -1.62 3.27 5.32
CA ALA A 15 -2.24 4.54 5.02
C ALA A 15 -3.10 4.41 3.75
N ASN A 16 -4.40 4.71 3.85
CA ASN A 16 -5.29 4.74 2.71
C ASN A 16 -5.27 6.14 2.07
N ILE A 17 -4.84 6.20 0.80
CA ILE A 17 -4.74 7.43 0.02
C ILE A 17 -6.06 7.63 -0.73
N ALA A 18 -6.69 8.80 -0.55
CA ALA A 18 -7.85 9.18 -1.33
C ALA A 18 -7.39 9.65 -2.71
N LEU A 19 -7.95 9.06 -3.76
CA LEU A 19 -7.69 9.46 -5.13
C LEU A 19 -8.78 10.41 -5.62
N GLY A 20 -8.37 11.47 -6.29
CA GLY A 20 -9.26 12.24 -7.16
C GLY A 20 -9.62 11.44 -8.42
N LEU A 21 -10.78 11.73 -9.01
CA LEU A 21 -11.28 11.07 -10.23
C LEU A 21 -10.48 11.45 -11.50
N ASP A 22 -9.57 12.40 -11.38
CA ASP A 22 -8.79 13.02 -12.44
C ASP A 22 -7.40 12.39 -12.63
N ARG A 23 -7.09 11.32 -11.89
CA ARG A 23 -5.75 10.71 -11.90
C ARG A 23 -5.72 9.38 -12.65
N ALA A 24 -4.78 9.27 -13.59
CA ALA A 24 -4.40 7.98 -14.16
C ALA A 24 -3.62 7.16 -13.12
N LEU A 25 -3.90 5.86 -13.08
CA LEU A 25 -3.21 4.90 -12.22
C LEU A 25 -2.39 3.93 -13.05
N PRO A 26 -1.29 3.38 -12.51
CA PRO A 26 -0.60 2.27 -13.13
C PRO A 26 -1.49 1.01 -13.07
N ALA A 27 -1.02 -0.08 -13.68
CA ALA A 27 -1.66 -1.38 -13.55
C ALA A 27 -1.86 -1.77 -12.07
N PHE A 28 -2.89 -2.56 -11.76
CA PHE A 28 -3.07 -3.03 -10.39
C PHE A 28 -1.95 -3.97 -9.94
N GLY A 29 -1.60 -3.90 -8.66
CA GLY A 29 -0.53 -4.67 -8.06
C GLY A 29 0.17 -3.98 -6.89
N VAL A 30 1.28 -4.60 -6.49
CA VAL A 30 2.13 -4.15 -5.38
C VAL A 30 3.41 -3.53 -5.93
N TYR A 31 3.77 -2.38 -5.38
CA TYR A 31 4.85 -1.53 -5.84
C TYR A 31 5.82 -1.21 -4.71
N VAL A 32 7.11 -1.18 -5.04
CA VAL A 32 8.11 -0.44 -4.26
C VAL A 32 7.89 1.05 -4.50
N THR A 33 7.81 1.80 -3.42
CA THR A 33 7.49 3.22 -3.45
C THR A 33 8.35 4.01 -2.51
N ARG A 34 8.46 5.31 -2.78
CA ARG A 34 8.97 6.29 -1.82
C ARG A 34 7.80 7.16 -1.36
N ALA A 35 7.61 7.22 -0.04
CA ALA A 35 6.57 8.01 0.61
C ALA A 35 7.14 9.34 1.09
N TYR A 36 6.38 10.41 0.91
CA TYR A 36 6.71 11.75 1.39
C TYR A 36 5.61 12.21 2.33
N LEU A 37 5.98 12.44 3.58
CA LEU A 37 5.07 12.81 4.66
C LEU A 37 5.69 13.96 5.46
N GLY A 38 5.09 15.14 5.40
CA GLY A 38 5.71 16.37 5.90
C GLY A 38 7.05 16.63 5.21
N GLU A 39 8.11 16.86 6.00
CA GLU A 39 9.48 17.00 5.49
C GLU A 39 10.22 15.64 5.35
N GLY A 40 9.59 14.55 5.79
CA GLY A 40 10.17 13.22 5.79
C GLY A 40 10.03 12.51 4.44
N THR A 41 11.04 11.70 4.12
CA THR A 41 11.05 10.79 2.97
C THR A 41 11.32 9.38 3.47
N TYR A 42 10.43 8.45 3.14
CA TYR A 42 10.42 7.11 3.70
C TYR A 42 10.33 6.03 2.61
N PRO A 43 11.03 4.89 2.79
CA PRO A 43 10.79 3.72 1.97
C PRO A 43 9.39 3.14 2.26
N ALA A 44 8.70 2.66 1.23
CA ALA A 44 7.33 2.17 1.39
C ALA A 44 6.95 1.09 0.38
N VAL A 45 5.94 0.30 0.71
CA VAL A 45 5.27 -0.65 -0.19
C VAL A 45 3.85 -0.19 -0.41
N THR A 46 3.41 -0.07 -1.67
CA THR A 46 2.06 0.38 -2.00
C THR A 46 1.31 -0.66 -2.79
N ASN A 47 0.12 -1.01 -2.33
CA ASN A 47 -0.87 -1.76 -3.09
C ASN A 47 -1.80 -0.80 -3.84
N ILE A 48 -1.96 -0.99 -5.14
CA ILE A 48 -2.95 -0.31 -5.98
C ILE A 48 -3.87 -1.39 -6.53
N GLY A 49 -5.12 -1.41 -6.09
CA GLY A 49 -6.03 -2.51 -6.41
C GLY A 49 -7.49 -2.14 -6.29
N LEU A 50 -8.34 -3.16 -6.41
CA LEU A 50 -9.79 -3.00 -6.26
C LEU A 50 -10.26 -3.56 -4.92
N ARG A 51 -11.12 -2.80 -4.25
CA ARG A 51 -11.90 -3.30 -3.13
C ARG A 51 -13.27 -3.72 -3.65
N PRO A 52 -13.55 -5.02 -3.82
CA PRO A 52 -14.89 -5.47 -4.12
C PRO A 52 -15.76 -5.19 -2.90
N THR A 53 -16.59 -4.15 -3.00
CA THR A 53 -17.65 -3.84 -2.04
C THR A 53 -18.98 -4.02 -2.74
N PHE A 54 -19.99 -4.53 -2.04
CA PHE A 54 -21.32 -4.79 -2.60
C PHE A 54 -21.85 -3.58 -3.41
N GLY A 55 -21.72 -3.65 -4.73
CA GLY A 55 -22.26 -2.66 -5.68
C GLY A 55 -21.25 -1.72 -6.35
N GLU A 56 -20.01 -1.57 -5.87
CA GLU A 56 -19.01 -0.68 -6.48
C GLU A 56 -17.58 -1.23 -6.36
N ASP A 57 -16.91 -1.34 -7.52
CA ASP A 57 -15.46 -1.60 -7.62
C ASP A 57 -14.69 -0.33 -7.29
N LYS A 58 -14.47 -0.09 -6.00
CA LYS A 58 -13.73 1.09 -5.56
C LYS A 58 -12.23 0.82 -5.64
N THR A 59 -11.52 1.61 -6.45
CA THR A 59 -10.06 1.59 -6.47
C THR A 59 -9.49 2.08 -5.14
N THR A 60 -8.49 1.37 -4.64
CA THR A 60 -7.81 1.67 -3.39
C THR A 60 -6.32 1.76 -3.60
N VAL A 61 -5.71 2.75 -2.96
CA VAL A 61 -4.25 2.89 -2.84
C VAL A 61 -3.90 2.83 -1.37
N GLU A 62 -3.20 1.77 -1.00
CA GLU A 62 -2.83 1.47 0.38
C GLU A 62 -1.31 1.40 0.50
N THR A 63 -0.73 2.30 1.29
CA THR A 63 0.72 2.41 1.45
C THR A 63 1.12 1.98 2.85
N TYR A 64 2.00 0.98 2.94
CA TYR A 64 2.72 0.62 4.15
C TYR A 64 4.08 1.33 4.15
N ILE A 65 4.29 2.27 5.07
CA ILE A 65 5.55 2.99 5.22
C ILE A 65 6.48 2.14 6.08
N LEU A 66 7.63 1.75 5.53
CA LEU A 66 8.59 0.87 6.20
C LEU A 66 9.28 1.62 7.33
N ASP A 67 9.41 0.95 8.48
CA ASP A 67 10.12 1.44 9.67
C ASP A 67 9.57 2.77 10.25
N PHE A 68 8.34 3.15 9.88
CA PHE A 68 7.70 4.36 10.36
C PHE A 68 6.82 4.10 11.58
N GLU A 69 7.09 4.83 12.65
CA GLU A 69 6.26 4.87 13.85
C GLU A 69 5.56 6.24 13.94
N GLY A 70 4.23 6.26 13.90
CA GLY A 70 3.45 7.49 13.99
C GLY A 70 2.07 7.39 13.35
N GLU A 71 1.33 8.51 13.36
CA GLU A 71 0.01 8.61 12.72
C GLU A 71 0.08 9.31 11.37
N VAL A 72 -0.50 8.71 10.34
CA VAL A 72 -0.58 9.28 8.98
C VAL A 72 -2.00 9.82 8.66
N HIS A 73 -2.97 9.57 9.54
CA HIS A 73 -4.37 9.91 9.28
C HIS A 73 -4.58 11.42 9.21
N GLY A 74 -5.24 11.87 8.14
CA GLY A 74 -5.55 13.30 7.93
C GLY A 74 -4.40 14.13 7.37
N GLN A 75 -3.23 13.52 7.13
CA GLN A 75 -2.08 14.19 6.54
C GLN A 75 -2.03 14.01 5.02
N GLU A 76 -1.36 14.96 4.34
CA GLU A 76 -1.02 14.81 2.93
C GLU A 76 0.12 13.79 2.79
N LEU A 77 -0.14 12.73 2.03
CA LEU A 77 0.84 11.69 1.70
C LEU A 77 1.03 11.66 0.19
N ARG A 78 2.25 11.95 -0.25
CA ARG A 78 2.65 11.75 -1.65
C ARG A 78 3.45 10.47 -1.76
N ILE A 79 3.22 9.70 -2.81
CA ILE A 79 4.01 8.52 -3.14
C ILE A 79 4.62 8.65 -4.53
N GLU A 80 5.86 8.18 -4.67
CA GLU A 80 6.56 7.98 -5.93
C GLU A 80 6.64 6.47 -6.20
N LEU A 81 6.17 6.04 -7.37
CA LEU A 81 6.23 4.64 -7.79
C LEU A 81 7.60 4.35 -8.40
N LEU A 82 8.35 3.42 -7.80
CA LEU A 82 9.72 3.11 -8.23
C LEU A 82 9.77 1.82 -9.05
N HIS A 83 9.10 0.76 -8.58
CA HIS A 83 9.14 -0.54 -9.21
C HIS A 83 7.88 -1.35 -8.91
N ARG A 84 7.41 -2.16 -9.88
CA ARG A 84 6.29 -3.08 -9.69
C ARG A 84 6.80 -4.45 -9.28
N LEU A 85 6.49 -4.88 -8.05
CA LEU A 85 6.89 -6.20 -7.54
C LEU A 85 6.04 -7.31 -8.14
N ARG A 86 4.71 -7.12 -8.16
CA ARG A 86 3.77 -8.13 -8.65
C ARG A 86 2.39 -7.55 -8.98
N GLY A 87 1.55 -8.34 -9.64
CA GLY A 87 0.12 -8.07 -9.78
C GLY A 87 -0.70 -8.42 -8.53
N GLU A 88 -2.02 -8.21 -8.62
CA GLU A 88 -2.96 -8.65 -7.60
C GLU A 88 -3.00 -10.18 -7.52
N MET A 89 -3.17 -10.70 -6.31
CA MET A 89 -3.23 -12.12 -6.02
C MET A 89 -4.41 -12.37 -5.06
N ARG A 90 -5.07 -13.52 -5.23
CA ARG A 90 -6.04 -14.02 -4.26
C ARG A 90 -5.34 -14.97 -3.30
N PHE A 91 -5.67 -14.86 -2.03
CA PHE A 91 -5.12 -15.73 -0.98
C PHE A 91 -6.24 -16.58 -0.38
N PRO A 92 -5.94 -17.85 -0.05
CA PRO A 92 -6.92 -18.75 0.54
C PRO A 92 -7.32 -18.33 1.97
N ASP A 93 -6.41 -17.67 2.69
CA ASP A 93 -6.60 -17.25 4.08
C ASP A 93 -5.71 -16.04 4.42
N ALA A 94 -5.82 -15.58 5.68
CA ALA A 94 -5.06 -14.44 6.20
C ALA A 94 -3.57 -14.73 6.41
N ASP A 95 -3.18 -15.97 6.71
CA ASP A 95 -1.79 -16.34 6.95
C ASP A 95 -1.00 -16.35 5.63
N ALA A 96 -1.58 -16.92 4.57
CA ALA A 96 -1.02 -16.88 3.22
C ALA A 96 -0.87 -15.45 2.70
N LEU A 97 -1.84 -14.57 3.01
CA LEU A 97 -1.74 -13.14 2.70
C LEU A 97 -0.58 -12.48 3.48
N LYS A 98 -0.47 -12.76 4.78
CA LYS A 98 0.59 -12.24 5.64
C LYS A 98 1.98 -12.65 5.14
N GLU A 99 2.18 -13.94 4.85
CA GLU A 99 3.45 -14.44 4.31
C GLU A 99 3.83 -13.76 2.99
N GLN A 100 2.86 -13.48 2.12
CA GLN A 100 3.14 -12.78 0.88
C GLN A 100 3.50 -11.31 1.12
N ILE A 101 2.85 -10.62 2.05
CA ILE A 101 3.21 -9.25 2.43
C ILE A 101 4.65 -9.20 2.96
N GLU A 102 5.06 -10.16 3.80
CA GLU A 102 6.45 -10.25 4.30
C GLU A 102 7.46 -10.43 3.17
N LYS A 103 7.15 -11.27 2.17
CA LYS A 103 7.97 -11.44 0.95
C LYS A 103 8.05 -10.15 0.14
N ASP A 104 6.93 -9.45 -0.03
CA ASP A 104 6.86 -8.19 -0.76
C ASP A 104 7.72 -7.10 -0.06
N ILE A 105 7.67 -7.02 1.27
CA ILE A 105 8.51 -6.13 2.07
C ILE A 105 9.99 -6.48 1.92
N ALA A 106 10.35 -7.76 2.02
CA ALA A 106 11.74 -8.21 1.85
C ALA A 106 12.28 -7.84 0.47
N ALA A 107 11.50 -8.06 -0.59
CA ALA A 107 11.88 -7.68 -1.95
C ALA A 107 12.01 -6.16 -2.12
N ALA A 108 11.11 -5.37 -1.52
CA ALA A 108 11.19 -3.92 -1.53
C ALA A 108 12.48 -3.42 -0.84
N ARG A 109 12.86 -4.01 0.29
CA ARG A 109 14.12 -3.68 0.98
C ARG A 109 15.35 -3.97 0.13
N VAL A 110 15.36 -5.10 -0.58
CA VAL A 110 16.45 -5.45 -1.52
C VAL A 110 16.52 -4.45 -2.69
N TYR A 111 15.38 -3.97 -3.19
CA TYR A 111 15.38 -2.96 -4.25
C TYR A 111 15.89 -1.58 -3.78
N LEU A 112 15.67 -1.25 -2.51
CA LEU A 112 15.96 0.07 -1.92
C LEU A 112 17.35 0.18 -1.28
N SER A 113 18.11 -0.92 -1.19
CA SER A 113 19.51 -0.97 -0.73
C SER A 113 20.48 -0.53 -1.82
#